data_AF-A0AAN1UEI5-F1
#
_entry.id   AF-A0AAN1UEI5-F1
#
_cell.length_a   1.000
_cell.length_b   1.000
_cell.length_c   1.000
_cell.angle_alpha   90.00
_cell.angle_beta   90.00
_cell.angle_gamma   90.00
#
_symmetry.space_group_name_H-M   'P 1'
#
loop_
_entity.id
_entity.type
_entity.pdbx_description
1 polymer ?
#
loop_
_entity_poly.entity_id
_entity_poly.type
_entity_poly.pdbx_seq_one_letter_code
_entity_poly.pdbx_strand_id
1 'polypeptide(L)' 'MVFKWLSHMDSQNVTKSKLLSVVRHVKEYGSINDLELCKIFGETIWSDGGEYHSAAFSFRIDQQTGNCEISQIRSY' A
#
# COMPACT_ATOMS: atom_id res chain seq x y z
N MET A 1 -1.67 -6.94 26.69
CA MET A 1 -2.07 -7.33 25.32
C MET A 1 -3.02 -6.33 24.65
N VAL A 2 -3.18 -5.08 25.13
CA VAL A 2 -3.97 -4.01 24.47
C VAL A 2 -3.15 -3.21 23.45
N PHE A 3 -1.88 -2.97 23.75
CA PHE A 3 -1.00 -2.16 22.89
C PHE A 3 -0.77 -2.78 21.51
N LYS A 4 -0.56 -4.11 21.42
CA LYS A 4 -0.36 -4.79 20.12
C LYS A 4 -1.60 -4.67 19.22
N TRP A 5 -2.80 -4.58 19.80
CA TRP A 5 -4.06 -4.41 19.07
C TRP A 5 -4.26 -2.97 18.59
N LEU A 6 -3.98 -1.98 19.46
CA LEU A 6 -4.04 -0.56 19.11
C LEU A 6 -3.03 -0.20 18.01
N SER A 7 -1.78 -0.69 18.13
CA SER A 7 -0.75 -0.50 17.09
C SER A 7 -1.14 -1.16 15.77
N HIS A 8 -1.84 -2.29 15.81
CA HIS A 8 -2.31 -2.98 14.61
C HIS A 8 -3.46 -2.22 13.93
N MET A 9 -4.40 -1.67 14.70
CA MET A 9 -5.49 -0.83 14.15
C MET A 9 -4.96 0.50 13.58
N ASP A 10 -4.01 1.14 14.27
CA ASP A 10 -3.37 2.36 13.79
C ASP A 10 -2.59 2.12 12.50
N SER A 11 -1.79 1.05 12.46
CA SER A 11 -1.07 0.61 11.27
C SER A 11 -2.02 0.33 10.09
N GLN A 12 -3.17 -0.31 10.33
CA GLN A 12 -4.18 -0.53 9.28
C GLN A 12 -4.78 0.78 8.75
N ASN A 13 -5.06 1.76 9.61
CA ASN A 13 -5.59 3.06 9.18
C ASN A 13 -4.55 3.85 8.38
N VAL A 14 -3.28 3.83 8.80
CA VAL A 14 -2.18 4.46 8.07
C VAL A 14 -2.00 3.80 6.69
N THR A 15 -2.00 2.47 6.62
CA THR A 15 -1.89 1.75 5.34
C THR A 15 -3.06 2.05 4.40
N LYS A 16 -4.30 2.10 4.90
CA LYS A 16 -5.47 2.50 4.10
C LYS A 16 -5.33 3.92 3.55
N SER A 17 -4.88 4.88 4.36
CA SER A 17 -4.65 6.26 3.92
C SER A 17 -3.59 6.36 2.82
N LYS A 18 -2.49 5.62 2.97
CA LYS A 18 -1.44 5.52 1.95
C LYS A 18 -1.96 4.90 0.65
N LEU A 19 -2.74 3.82 0.73
CA LEU A 19 -3.38 3.21 -0.44
C LEU A 19 -4.36 4.16 -1.14
N LEU A 20 -5.14 4.94 -0.39
CA LEU A 20 -5.99 5.98 -1.00
C LEU A 20 -5.18 7.03 -1.75
N SER A 21 -3.99 7.39 -1.25
CA SER A 21 -3.07 8.29 -1.96
C SER A 21 -2.57 7.68 -3.27
N VAL A 22 -2.28 6.37 -3.28
CA VAL A 22 -1.93 5.63 -4.51
C VAL A 22 -3.08 5.66 -5.51
N VAL A 23 -4.30 5.31 -5.08
CA VAL A 23 -5.51 5.34 -5.93
C VAL A 23 -5.72 6.71 -6.55
N ARG A 24 -5.59 7.78 -5.74
CA ARG A 24 -5.73 9.16 -6.23
C ARG A 24 -4.67 9.48 -7.29
N HIS A 25 -3.41 9.14 -7.03
CA HIS A 25 -2.32 9.38 -7.96
C HIS A 25 -2.54 8.66 -9.30
N VAL A 26 -2.94 7.39 -9.27
CA VAL A 26 -3.24 6.62 -10.49
C VAL A 26 -4.41 7.22 -11.25
N LYS A 27 -5.44 7.72 -10.56
CA LYS A 27 -6.56 8.43 -11.21
C LYS A 27 -6.15 9.76 -11.84
N GLU A 28 -5.22 10.48 -11.23
CA GLU A 28 -4.76 11.80 -11.71
C GLU A 28 -3.75 11.68 -12.86
N TYR A 29 -2.84 10.70 -12.79
CA TYR A 29 -1.70 10.59 -13.71
C TYR A 29 -1.75 9.34 -14.62
N GLY A 30 -2.74 8.46 -14.45
CA GLY A 30 -2.96 7.26 -15.25
C GLY A 30 -2.03 6.08 -14.94
N SER A 31 -0.94 6.32 -14.18
CA SER A 31 0.01 5.31 -13.77
C SER A 31 0.71 5.72 -12.49
N ILE A 32 1.42 4.78 -11.87
CA ILE A 32 2.32 5.06 -10.74
C ILE A 32 3.58 4.24 -10.91
N ASN A 33 4.72 4.81 -10.53
CA ASN A 33 6.02 4.14 -10.57
C ASN A 33 6.50 3.80 -9.16
N ASP A 34 7.55 2.98 -9.09
CA ASP A 34 8.11 2.49 -7.83
C ASP A 34 8.63 3.62 -6.92
N LEU A 35 9.15 4.70 -7.50
CA LEU A 35 9.64 5.86 -6.75
C LEU A 35 8.49 6.60 -6.05
N GLU A 36 7.37 6.82 -6.74
CA GLU A 36 6.18 7.44 -6.16
C GLU A 36 5.55 6.56 -5.08
N LEU A 37 5.54 5.23 -5.28
CA LEU A 37 5.15 4.29 -4.24
C LEU A 37 6.05 4.41 -3.00
N CYS A 38 7.37 4.44 -3.19
CA CYS A 38 8.31 4.60 -2.07
C CYS A 38 8.09 5.92 -1.33
N LYS A 39 7.77 7.03 -2.03
CA LYS A 39 7.44 8.31 -1.39
C LYS A 39 6.13 8.26 -0.60
N ILE A 40 5.08 7.65 -1.15
CA ILE A 40 3.77 7.55 -0.47
C ILE A 40 3.87 6.68 0.78
N PHE A 41 4.57 5.55 0.68
CA PHE A 41 4.69 4.63 1.80
C PHE A 41 5.81 5.01 2.78
N GLY A 42 6.79 5.81 2.36
CA GLY A 42 7.95 6.19 3.17
C GLY A 42 8.88 5.00 3.47
N GLU A 43 8.79 3.95 2.66
CA GLU A 43 9.57 2.71 2.78
C GLU A 43 9.85 2.14 1.38
N THR A 44 10.77 1.19 1.30
CA THR A 44 11.04 0.50 0.03
C THR A 44 9.86 -0.38 -0.34
N ILE A 45 9.30 -0.12 -1.52
CA ILE A 45 8.30 -0.97 -2.16
C ILE A 45 8.98 -1.65 -3.35
N TRP A 46 8.76 -2.96 -3.50
CA TRP A 46 9.25 -3.72 -4.66
C TRP A 46 8.11 -4.49 -5.30
N SER A 47 8.21 -4.74 -6.61
CA SER A 47 7.24 -5.54 -7.35
C SER A 47 7.83 -6.88 -7.79
N ASP A 48 7.03 -7.92 -7.77
CA ASP A 48 7.35 -9.23 -8.36
C ASP A 48 6.81 -9.39 -9.80
N GLY A 49 6.21 -8.33 -10.36
CA GLY A 49 5.56 -8.31 -11.67
C GLY A 49 4.04 -8.55 -11.63
N GLY A 50 3.48 -8.89 -10.47
CA GLY A 50 2.03 -9.01 -10.26
C GLY A 50 1.53 -8.16 -9.09
N GLU A 51 2.27 -8.12 -7.99
CA GLU A 51 1.96 -7.37 -6.79
C GLU A 51 3.09 -6.42 -6.39
N TYR A 52 2.75 -5.51 -5.49
CA TYR A 52 3.69 -4.65 -4.78
C TYR A 52 3.80 -5.12 -3.35
N HIS A 53 5.02 -5.13 -2.84
CA HIS A 53 5.35 -5.61 -1.51
C HIS A 53 6.05 -4.52 -0.72
N SER A 54 5.62 -4.37 0.53
CA SER A 54 6.33 -3.63 1.56
C SER A 54 6.89 -4.61 2.60
N ALA A 55 7.55 -4.08 3.63
CA ALA A 55 7.95 -4.91 4.77
C ALA A 55 6.73 -5.55 5.45
N ALA A 56 5.61 -4.82 5.56
CA ALA A 56 4.47 -5.18 6.39
C ALA A 56 3.27 -5.77 5.63
N PHE A 57 3.14 -5.58 4.31
CA PHE A 57 2.00 -6.07 3.56
C PHE A 57 2.31 -6.20 2.07
N SER A 58 1.38 -6.79 1.32
CA SER A 58 1.40 -6.90 -0.14
C SER A 58 0.06 -6.42 -0.69
N PHE A 59 0.11 -5.73 -1.81
CA PHE A 59 -1.06 -5.11 -2.42
C PHE A 59 -0.94 -5.09 -3.94
N ARG A 60 -2.09 -5.10 -4.61
CA ARG A 60 -2.21 -5.00 -6.06
C ARG A 60 -2.88 -3.69 -6.43
N ILE A 61 -2.45 -3.12 -7.54
CA ILE A 61 -3.06 -1.94 -8.14
C ILE A 61 -3.61 -2.36 -9.50
N ASP A 62 -4.93 -2.22 -9.68
CA ASP A 62 -5.53 -2.28 -10.99
C ASP A 62 -5.30 -0.94 -11.70
N GLN A 63 -4.45 -0.93 -12.73
CA GLN A 63 -4.14 0.30 -13.47
C GLN A 63 -5.31 0.78 -14.35
N GLN A 64 -6.26 -0.09 -14.69
CA GLN A 64 -7.41 0.28 -15.54
C GLN A 64 -8.51 0.97 -14.73
N THR A 65 -8.77 0.48 -13.51
CA THR A 65 -9.81 1.04 -12.62
C THR A 65 -9.25 1.97 -11.55
N GLY A 66 -7.94 1.94 -11.33
CA GLY A 66 -7.27 2.60 -10.21
C GLY A 66 -7.61 1.98 -8.86
N ASN A 67 -8.16 0.75 -8.81
CA ASN A 67 -8.46 0.09 -7.55
C ASN A 67 -7.20 -0.47 -6.91
N CYS A 68 -7.09 -0.35 -5.59
CA CYS A 68 -6.04 -0.99 -4.81
C CYS A 68 -6.66 -2.06 -3.90
N GLU A 69 -6.09 -3.26 -3.93
CA GLU A 69 -6.48 -4.37 -3.06
C GLU A 69 -5.29 -4.82 -2.22
N ILE A 70 -5.50 -5.01 -0.91
CA ILE A 70 -4.48 -5.59 -0.02
C ILE A 70 -4.60 -7.10 -0.11
N SER A 71 -3.56 -7.75 -0.61
CA SER A 71 -3.51 -9.21 -0.78
C SER A 71 -3.10 -9.92 0.51
N GLN A 72 -2.15 -9.36 1.25
CA GLN A 72 -1.65 -10.00 2.49
C GLN A 72 -1.13 -8.97 3.48
N ILE A 73 -1.50 -9.10 4.75
CA ILE A 73 -0.89 -8.38 5.88
C ILE A 73 0.09 -9.35 6.56
N ARG A 74 1.35 -8.94 6.70
CA ARG A 74 2.38 -9.72 7.39
C ARG A 74 2.36 -9.37 8.86
N SER A 75 2.06 -10.34 9.71
CA SER A 75 2.12 -10.17 11.17
C SER A 75 3.55 -10.45 11.65
N TYR A 76 4.18 -9.47 12.29
CA TYR A 76 5.43 -9.65 13.06
C TYR A 76 5.14 -9.79 14.58
#